data_AF-A0A7S3MS75-F1
#
_entry.id   AF-A0A7S3MS75-F1
#
_cell.length_a   1.000
_cell.length_b   1.000
_cell.length_c   1.000
_cell.angle_alpha   90.00
_cell.angle_beta   90.00
_cell.angle_gamma   90.00
#
_symmetry.space_group_name_H-M   'P 1'
#
loop_
_entity.id
_entity.type
_entity.pdbx_description
1 polymer ?
#
loop_
_entity_poly.entity_id
_entity_poly.type
_entity_poly.pdbx_seq_one_letter_code
_entity_poly.pdbx_strand_id
1 'polypeptide(L)'
;EDYSHWNFQFLPPKADAYTGSEINSYLIHFSKAAQQCKDFANELEECRSTPLGKLVDPGSCKTHADQLLKCYNSAQEVHPKCNSSYQAVYDCLEKGGKCEAALNDYLACKP
;
A
#
# COMPACT_ATOMS: atom_id res chain seq x y z
N GLU A 1 -17.46 -12.11 -33.82
CA GLU A 1 -16.70 -12.64 -32.68
C GLU A 1 -16.40 -11.47 -31.75
N ASP A 2 -16.72 -11.65 -30.48
CA ASP A 2 -16.78 -10.64 -29.44
C ASP A 2 -15.37 -10.47 -28.82
N TYR A 3 -14.73 -9.32 -29.02
CA TYR A 3 -13.38 -9.02 -28.50
C TYR A 3 -13.44 -8.43 -27.08
N SER A 4 -14.21 -9.04 -26.18
CA SER A 4 -14.45 -8.54 -24.81
C SER A 4 -13.79 -9.39 -23.71
N HIS A 5 -12.58 -9.92 -23.94
CA HIS A 5 -11.94 -10.84 -22.98
C HIS A 5 -10.60 -10.38 -22.40
N TRP A 6 -10.37 -9.06 -22.34
CA TRP A 6 -9.40 -8.48 -21.40
C TRP A 6 -10.04 -7.33 -20.64
N ASN A 7 -11.00 -7.66 -19.77
CA ASN A 7 -11.55 -6.71 -18.81
C ASN A 7 -10.60 -6.67 -17.61
N PHE A 8 -9.49 -5.94 -17.72
CA PHE A 8 -8.81 -5.43 -16.53
C PHE A 8 -9.85 -4.54 -15.82
N GLN A 9 -10.57 -5.10 -14.85
CA GLN A 9 -11.51 -4.37 -14.00
C GLN A 9 -10.81 -3.25 -13.18
N PHE A 10 -9.49 -3.10 -13.31
CA PHE A 10 -8.78 -1.87 -13.04
C PHE A 10 -9.14 -0.83 -14.11
N LEU A 11 -10.35 -0.24 -13.99
CA LEU A 11 -10.52 1.11 -14.49
C LEU A 11 -9.42 1.95 -13.82
N PRO A 12 -8.54 2.63 -14.59
CA PRO A 12 -7.57 3.51 -13.98
C PRO A 12 -8.32 4.49 -13.10
N PRO A 13 -7.84 4.77 -11.88
CA PRO A 13 -8.49 5.74 -11.00
C PRO A 13 -8.74 7.02 -11.80
N LYS A 14 -9.99 7.48 -11.85
CA LYS A 14 -10.33 8.72 -12.57
C LYS A 14 -9.55 9.86 -11.92
N ALA A 15 -9.03 10.80 -12.72
CA ALA A 15 -8.16 11.87 -12.25
C ALA A 15 -8.81 12.79 -11.18
N ASP A 16 -10.13 12.71 -11.03
CA ASP A 16 -10.98 13.43 -10.07
C ASP A 16 -11.61 12.51 -9.01
N ALA A 17 -11.28 11.21 -8.99
CA ALA A 17 -11.84 10.26 -8.03
C ALA A 17 -11.29 10.46 -6.60
N TYR A 18 -10.22 11.23 -6.44
CA TYR A 18 -9.56 11.45 -5.16
C TYR A 18 -9.28 12.94 -4.93
N THR A 19 -9.52 13.36 -3.71
CA THR A 19 -9.08 14.65 -3.19
C THR A 19 -7.57 14.62 -2.92
N GLY A 20 -6.92 15.79 -2.92
CA GLY A 20 -5.50 15.89 -2.56
C GLY A 20 -5.20 15.33 -1.16
N SER A 21 -6.15 15.48 -0.24
CA SER A 21 -6.08 14.91 1.11
C SER A 21 -6.06 13.38 1.12
N GLU A 22 -6.92 12.74 0.31
CA GLU A 22 -6.94 11.28 0.17
C GLU A 22 -5.65 10.76 -0.45
N ILE A 23 -5.10 11.46 -1.45
CA ILE A 23 -3.82 11.11 -2.06
C ILE A 23 -2.70 11.18 -1.03
N ASN A 24 -2.63 12.26 -0.23
CA ASN A 24 -1.60 12.43 0.79
C ASN A 24 -1.68 11.32 1.85
N SER A 25 -2.88 11.05 2.37
CA SER A 25 -3.10 9.96 3.32
C SER A 25 -2.67 8.61 2.72
N TYR A 26 -3.07 8.31 1.48
CA TYR A 26 -2.70 7.10 0.79
C TYR A 26 -1.18 6.93 0.66
N LEU A 27 -0.46 7.98 0.25
CA LEU A 27 1.00 7.96 0.12
C LEU A 27 1.70 7.67 1.46
N ILE A 28 1.22 8.25 2.55
CA ILE A 28 1.76 8.05 3.89
C ILE A 28 1.55 6.59 4.34
N HIS A 29 0.32 6.09 4.22
CA HIS A 29 -0.02 4.73 4.64
C HIS A 29 0.66 3.67 3.75
N PHE A 30 0.73 3.90 2.44
CA PHE A 30 1.48 3.02 1.53
C PHE A 30 2.95 2.91 1.95
N SER A 31 3.59 4.03 2.29
CA SER A 31 4.98 4.04 2.75
C SER A 31 5.16 3.24 4.05
N LYS A 32 4.22 3.36 5.01
CA LYS A 32 4.24 2.58 6.26
C LYS A 32 4.03 1.09 5.98
N ALA A 33 3.06 0.75 5.15
CA ALA A 33 2.75 -0.62 4.77
C ALA A 33 3.91 -1.29 4.03
N ALA A 34 4.59 -0.57 3.13
CA ALA A 34 5.76 -1.09 2.42
C ALA A 34 6.89 -1.51 3.37
N GLN A 35 7.07 -0.80 4.49
CA GLN A 35 8.05 -1.16 5.51
C GLN A 35 7.54 -2.30 6.41
N GLN A 36 6.30 -2.20 6.90
CA GLN A 36 5.75 -3.12 7.90
C GLN A 36 5.34 -4.48 7.31
N CYS A 37 4.87 -4.51 6.07
CA CYS A 37 4.29 -5.68 5.42
C CYS A 37 5.25 -6.34 4.41
N LYS A 38 6.52 -5.94 4.41
CA LYS A 38 7.53 -6.43 3.46
C LYS A 38 7.61 -7.96 3.42
N ASP A 39 7.56 -8.60 4.58
CA ASP A 39 7.70 -10.06 4.65
C ASP A 39 6.51 -10.77 3.99
N PHE A 40 5.27 -10.32 4.25
CA PHE A 40 4.08 -10.86 3.59
C PHE A 40 4.08 -10.61 2.07
N ALA A 41 4.62 -9.47 1.63
CA ALA A 41 4.77 -9.18 0.21
C ALA A 41 5.76 -10.15 -0.46
N ASN A 42 6.88 -10.46 0.22
CA ASN A 42 7.85 -11.44 -0.27
C ASN A 42 7.24 -12.85 -0.32
N GLU A 43 6.52 -13.27 0.73
CA GLU A 43 5.85 -14.58 0.75
C GLU A 43 4.86 -14.75 -0.42
N LEU A 44 4.07 -13.72 -0.71
CA LEU A 44 3.15 -13.73 -1.86
C LEU A 44 3.91 -13.81 -3.18
N GLU A 45 4.99 -13.05 -3.33
CA GLU A 45 5.82 -13.05 -4.54
C GLU A 45 6.50 -14.40 -4.76
N GLU A 46 7.04 -15.00 -3.70
CA GLU A 46 7.65 -16.34 -3.73
C GLU A 46 6.63 -17.41 -4.15
N CYS A 47 5.40 -17.35 -3.60
CA CYS A 47 4.33 -18.26 -4.00
C CYS A 47 3.99 -18.12 -5.49
N ARG A 48 3.86 -16.89 -5.99
CA ARG A 48 3.51 -16.62 -7.39
C ARG A 48 4.63 -16.96 -8.37
N SER A 49 5.87 -16.92 -7.89
CA SER A 49 7.07 -17.22 -8.67
C SER A 49 7.45 -18.70 -8.64
N THR A 50 6.76 -19.52 -7.83
CA THR A 50 7.07 -20.93 -7.64
C THR A 50 5.96 -21.82 -8.19
N PRO A 51 6.25 -22.72 -9.15
CA PRO A 51 7.54 -22.99 -9.77
C PRO A 51 7.94 -21.96 -10.86
N LEU A 52 9.24 -21.68 -10.95
CA LEU A 52 9.83 -20.76 -11.92
C LEU A 52 9.40 -21.05 -13.37
N GLY A 53 9.02 -20.01 -14.10
CA GLY A 53 8.64 -20.09 -15.51
C GLY A 53 7.27 -20.72 -15.76
N LYS A 54 6.48 -21.00 -14.73
CA LYS A 54 5.10 -21.48 -14.85
C LYS A 54 4.13 -20.44 -14.33
N LEU A 55 2.97 -20.37 -14.99
CA LEU A 55 1.84 -19.62 -14.48
C LEU A 55 1.26 -20.37 -13.26
N VAL A 56 1.34 -19.73 -12.10
CA VAL A 56 0.71 -20.22 -10.88
C VAL A 56 -0.74 -19.74 -10.85
N ASP A 57 -1.67 -20.63 -10.52
CA ASP A 57 -3.07 -20.27 -10.31
C ASP A 57 -3.18 -19.27 -9.14
N PRO A 58 -3.77 -18.06 -9.35
CA PRO A 58 -3.89 -17.06 -8.28
C PRO A 58 -4.59 -17.57 -7.02
N GLY A 59 -5.53 -18.51 -7.16
CA GLY A 59 -6.24 -19.13 -6.04
C GLY A 59 -5.32 -19.90 -5.08
N SER A 60 -4.21 -20.44 -5.61
CA SER A 60 -3.23 -21.22 -4.83
C SER A 60 -2.44 -20.37 -3.84
N CYS A 61 -2.29 -19.07 -4.10
CA CYS A 61 -1.57 -18.13 -3.22
C CYS A 61 -2.51 -17.26 -2.38
N LYS A 62 -3.81 -17.59 -2.33
CA LYS A 62 -4.83 -16.76 -1.66
C LYS A 62 -4.47 -16.45 -0.21
N THR A 63 -3.97 -17.43 0.55
CA THR A 63 -3.59 -17.23 1.96
C THR A 63 -2.56 -16.12 2.13
N HIS A 64 -1.52 -16.08 1.28
CA HIS A 64 -0.49 -15.04 1.31
C HIS A 64 -1.05 -13.68 0.91
N ALA A 65 -1.96 -13.65 -0.07
CA ALA A 65 -2.65 -12.42 -0.47
C ALA A 65 -3.53 -11.87 0.67
N ASP A 66 -4.27 -12.74 1.37
CA ASP A 66 -5.12 -12.36 2.52
C ASP A 66 -4.26 -11.83 3.68
N GLN A 67 -3.09 -12.43 3.93
CA GLN A 67 -2.13 -11.96 4.94
C GLN A 67 -1.57 -10.58 4.60
N LEU A 68 -1.14 -10.37 3.36
CA LEU A 68 -0.66 -9.07 2.89
C LEU A 68 -1.75 -8.01 3.00
N LEU A 69 -2.97 -8.30 2.56
CA LEU A 69 -4.10 -7.38 2.63
C LEU A 69 -4.43 -7.03 4.08
N LYS A 70 -4.44 -8.01 4.98
CA LYS A 70 -4.65 -7.79 6.42
C LYS A 70 -3.58 -6.87 7.01
N CYS A 71 -2.31 -7.06 6.64
CA CYS A 71 -1.23 -6.18 7.09
C CYS A 71 -1.38 -4.76 6.51
N TYR A 72 -1.73 -4.64 5.23
CA TYR A 72 -1.96 -3.34 4.60
C TYR A 72 -3.09 -2.56 5.29
N ASN A 73 -4.18 -3.24 5.62
CA ASN A 73 -5.31 -2.63 6.33
C ASN A 73 -4.91 -2.18 7.74
N SER A 74 -4.09 -2.92 8.47
CA SER A 74 -3.62 -2.48 9.79
C SER A 74 -2.62 -1.33 9.73
N ALA A 75 -1.82 -1.23 8.66
CA ALA A 75 -0.90 -0.11 8.43
C ALA A 75 -1.61 1.22 8.10
N GLN A 76 -2.90 1.17 7.75
CA GLN A 76 -3.73 2.37 7.59
C GLN A 76 -4.17 2.96 8.94
N GLU A 77 -4.10 2.19 10.03
CA GLU A 77 -4.44 2.70 11.35
C GLU A 77 -3.29 3.52 11.94
N VAL A 78 -3.54 4.80 12.22
CA VAL A 78 -2.58 5.66 12.91
C VAL A 78 -2.69 5.43 14.41
N HIS A 79 -1.67 4.82 15.00
CA HIS A 79 -1.62 4.67 16.45
C HIS A 79 -1.60 6.06 17.14
N PRO A 80 -2.33 6.27 18.25
CA PRO A 80 -2.43 7.60 18.89
C PRO A 80 -1.09 8.25 19.24
N LYS A 81 -0.08 7.46 19.62
CA LYS A 81 1.27 7.96 19.91
C LYS A 81 2.01 8.50 18.67
N CYS A 82 1.65 8.02 17.49
CA CYS A 82 2.24 8.41 16.21
C CYS A 82 1.40 9.48 15.48
N ASN A 83 0.32 9.98 16.09
CA ASN A 83 -0.57 10.94 15.44
C ASN A 83 0.13 12.27 15.13
N SER A 84 1.01 12.73 16.02
CA SER A 84 1.80 13.95 15.80
C SER A 84 2.77 13.83 14.63
N SER A 85 3.49 12.70 14.53
CA SER A 85 4.41 12.46 13.42
C SER A 85 3.66 12.24 12.11
N TYR A 86 2.54 11.52 12.12
CA TYR A 86 1.64 11.41 10.96
C TYR A 86 1.21 12.79 10.45
N GLN A 87 0.70 13.64 11.35
CA GLN A 87 0.23 14.97 10.98
C GLN A 87 1.34 15.85 10.42
N ALA A 88 2.56 15.73 10.94
CA ALA A 88 3.71 16.47 10.42
C ALA A 88 4.04 16.10 8.96
N VAL A 89 3.89 14.83 8.57
CA VAL A 89 4.03 14.41 7.16
C VAL A 89 2.91 14.98 6.32
N TYR A 90 1.67 14.83 6.80
CA TYR A 90 0.48 15.28 6.08
C TYR A 90 0.52 16.78 5.80
N ASP A 91 0.79 17.60 6.80
CA ASP A 91 0.92 19.06 6.67
C ASP A 91 2.06 19.47 5.74
N CYS A 92 3.14 18.67 5.69
CA CYS A 92 4.24 18.91 4.77
C CYS A 92 3.83 18.63 3.32
N LEU A 93 3.11 17.53 3.08
CA LEU A 93 2.63 17.16 1.74
C LEU A 93 1.62 18.19 1.21
N GLU A 94 0.73 18.72 2.06
CA GLU A 94 -0.20 19.79 1.67
C GLU A 94 0.53 21.07 1.23
N LYS A 95 1.71 21.36 1.81
CA LYS A 95 2.54 22.51 1.42
C LYS A 95 3.40 22.24 0.18
N GLY A 96 3.38 21.03 -0.38
CA GLY A 96 4.23 20.64 -1.51
C GLY A 96 5.73 20.62 -1.18
N GLY A 97 6.09 20.38 0.09
CA GLY A 97 7.46 20.44 0.58
C GLY A 97 8.29 19.17 0.34
N LYS A 98 9.55 19.20 0.78
CA LYS A 98 10.41 18.00 0.88
C LYS A 98 10.15 17.33 2.24
N CYS A 99 9.33 16.28 2.25
CA CYS A 99 8.80 15.68 3.47
C CYS A 99 9.55 14.45 3.98
N GLU A 100 10.75 14.18 3.45
CA GLU A 100 11.53 12.97 3.77
C GLU A 100 11.80 12.83 5.28
N ALA A 101 12.22 13.91 5.96
CA ALA A 101 12.50 13.87 7.39
C ALA A 101 11.24 13.53 8.21
N ALA A 102 10.14 14.25 7.96
CA ALA A 102 8.87 13.98 8.63
C ALA A 102 8.38 12.55 8.37
N LEU A 103 8.53 12.07 7.12
CA LEU A 103 8.13 10.72 6.75
C LEU A 103 8.95 9.69 7.52
N ASN A 104 10.27 9.84 7.58
CA ASN A 104 11.14 8.95 8.34
C ASN A 104 10.78 8.92 9.83
N ASP A 105 10.42 10.06 10.43
CA ASP A 105 9.97 10.13 11.82
C ASP A 105 8.67 9.34 12.05
N TYR A 106 7.70 9.45 11.15
CA TYR A 106 6.47 8.66 11.20
C TYR A 106 6.72 7.17 10.98
N LEU A 107 7.59 6.81 10.03
CA LEU A 107 7.96 5.41 9.77
C LEU A 107 8.68 4.78 10.96
N ALA A 108 9.55 5.52 11.65
CA ALA A 108 10.26 5.08 12.85
C ALA A 108 9.35 4.96 14.08
N CYS A 109 8.19 5.62 14.09
CA CYS A 109 7.26 5.55 15.22
C CYS A 109 6.68 4.15 15.40
N LYS A 110 6.81 3.61 16.62
CA LYS A 110 6.29 2.31 17.04
C LYS A 110 5.12 2.52 18.03
N PRO A 111 4.00 1.78 17.87
CA PRO A 111 2.89 1.77 18.82
C PRO A 111 3.32 1.55 20.29
#